data_AF-A0A1E7LYK7-F1
#
_entry.id   AF-A0A1E7LYK7-F1
#
_cell.length_a   1.000
_cell.length_b   1.000
_cell.length_c   1.000
_cell.angle_alpha   90.00
_cell.angle_beta   90.00
_cell.angle_gamma   90.00
#
_symmetry.space_group_name_H-M   'P 1'
#
loop_
_entity.id
_entity.type
_entity.pdbx_description
1 polymer ?
#
loop_
_entity_poly.entity_id
_entity_poly.type
_entity_poly.pdbx_seq_one_letter_code
_entity_poly.pdbx_strand_id
1 'polypeptide(L)'
;MTGVAHDHFGDDALLDVLSALENQNDLPAGTRADATFELAVADMRSALEASDRSAVEDHLRRALMRFKDLDRTHEARLDARAHAAAVESVLAFGELDQQPATTARAQQRLAQAAAQLDATTALLTEWTRGMHRLDWLSARGLAQSAWSRLVTSLQTARTHLDQPSWYDPASTLGDLLDVYVASRSIHTARTDGSGGLTALVSPPVEAAFVRSDGLLHHLEQALTTDPQFTGSPDARALYEVVQTQRQAPSSTGQVMPGKALEGRPTLAGLFQADASGLRDDLDPLLLDRIEQLLQQQSKGYTPSGNARFDTHLESLLEELATSPAWTQRDSSYFTTLLEQFLRFLYDRFDAQADYYGARTAYLGPCPDKKPDGSSDHWDEKHVQDDLHQHLAGTLIPGTVQRELIDVASGRTDVTYTPEPGSRFVAEVKRRDTRWTRERIQKSYIAQAANYTATGPPFGVLLVGDDSGHASGYRSIEDSVWIIHHARSATEVPRLIVVGILPIGRPTPSALRMPRVTT
;
A
#
# COMPACT_ATOMS: atom_id res chain seq x y z
N MET A 1 -30.30 26.51 -17.10
CA MET A 1 -31.60 25.79 -17.05
C MET A 1 -31.77 24.81 -18.21
N THR A 2 -31.35 25.16 -19.43
CA THR A 2 -31.43 24.28 -20.61
C THR A 2 -30.75 22.92 -20.44
N GLY A 3 -29.55 22.86 -19.85
CA GLY A 3 -28.87 21.58 -19.58
C GLY A 3 -29.54 20.73 -18.49
N VAL A 4 -30.06 21.34 -17.42
CA VAL A 4 -30.88 20.65 -16.40
C VAL A 4 -32.20 20.14 -16.99
N ALA A 5 -32.78 20.87 -17.94
CA ALA A 5 -33.97 20.43 -18.67
C ALA A 5 -33.64 19.23 -19.57
N HIS A 6 -32.52 19.27 -20.30
CA HIS A 6 -32.06 18.11 -21.05
C HIS A 6 -31.81 16.89 -20.14
N ASP A 7 -31.22 17.09 -18.96
CA ASP A 7 -31.02 16.03 -17.97
C ASP A 7 -32.32 15.32 -17.55
N HIS A 8 -33.45 16.02 -17.61
CA HIS A 8 -34.74 15.52 -17.15
C HIS A 8 -35.65 15.05 -18.29
N PHE A 9 -35.55 15.65 -19.48
CA PHE A 9 -36.48 15.43 -20.58
C PHE A 9 -35.86 14.71 -21.80
N GLY A 10 -34.54 14.68 -21.95
CA GLY A 10 -33.84 13.95 -23.02
C GLY A 10 -34.15 14.45 -24.45
N ASP A 11 -34.44 15.73 -24.63
CA ASP A 11 -34.79 16.32 -25.93
C ASP A 11 -33.53 16.86 -26.65
N ASP A 12 -33.13 16.22 -27.75
CA ASP A 12 -31.97 16.58 -28.57
C ASP A 12 -32.01 18.03 -29.09
N ALA A 13 -33.21 18.61 -29.27
CA ALA A 13 -33.34 20.02 -29.68
C ALA A 13 -32.75 20.98 -28.64
N LEU A 14 -32.64 20.57 -27.37
CA LEU A 14 -31.99 21.35 -26.32
C LEU A 14 -30.45 21.35 -26.48
N LEU A 15 -29.86 20.30 -27.07
CA LEU A 15 -28.44 20.25 -27.39
C LEU A 15 -28.09 21.17 -28.57
N ASP A 16 -28.98 21.28 -29.55
CA ASP A 16 -28.84 22.24 -30.65
C ASP A 16 -28.86 23.68 -30.13
N VAL A 17 -29.74 23.99 -29.18
CA VAL A 17 -29.78 25.30 -28.51
C VAL A 17 -28.48 25.56 -27.76
N LEU A 18 -27.97 24.59 -26.98
CA LEU A 18 -26.70 24.74 -26.27
C LEU A 18 -25.52 24.95 -27.23
N SER A 19 -25.49 24.22 -28.34
CA SER A 19 -24.47 24.37 -29.39
C SER A 19 -24.54 25.74 -30.06
N ALA A 20 -25.74 26.26 -30.31
CA ALA A 20 -25.91 27.62 -30.83
C ALA A 20 -25.41 28.68 -29.82
N LEU A 21 -25.67 28.49 -28.52
CA LEU A 21 -25.21 29.39 -27.47
C LEU A 21 -23.68 29.37 -27.32
N GLU A 22 -23.05 28.19 -27.36
CA GLU A 22 -21.58 28.03 -27.32
C GLU A 22 -20.89 28.81 -28.45
N ASN A 23 -21.46 28.77 -29.66
CA ASN A 23 -20.83 29.37 -30.85
C ASN A 23 -21.16 30.86 -31.06
N GLN A 24 -21.98 31.46 -30.19
CA GLN A 24 -22.40 32.85 -30.34
C GLN A 24 -21.40 33.83 -29.70
N ASN A 25 -20.55 34.44 -30.54
CA ASN A 25 -19.49 35.36 -30.10
C ASN A 25 -20.00 36.60 -29.35
N ASP A 26 -21.24 37.02 -29.60
CA ASP A 26 -21.85 38.20 -28.96
C ASP A 26 -22.31 37.94 -27.50
N LEU A 27 -22.33 36.69 -27.04
CA LEU A 27 -22.69 36.36 -25.65
C LEU A 27 -21.54 36.62 -24.66
N PRO A 28 -21.84 36.83 -23.36
CA PRO A 28 -20.81 36.85 -22.33
C PRO A 28 -20.03 35.53 -22.27
N ALA A 29 -18.73 35.61 -22.00
CA ALA A 29 -17.85 34.42 -21.94
C ALA A 29 -18.36 33.37 -20.93
N GLY A 30 -18.84 33.79 -19.76
CA GLY A 30 -19.43 32.88 -18.77
C GLY A 30 -20.65 32.11 -19.28
N THR A 31 -21.52 32.75 -20.07
CA THR A 31 -22.71 32.09 -20.63
C THR A 31 -22.33 31.02 -21.66
N ARG A 32 -21.33 31.30 -22.50
CA ARG A 32 -20.77 30.28 -23.40
C ARG A 32 -20.13 29.14 -22.63
N ALA A 33 -19.38 29.45 -21.58
CA ALA A 33 -18.72 28.45 -20.73
C ALA A 33 -19.72 27.53 -20.00
N ASP A 34 -20.87 28.06 -19.60
CA ASP A 34 -21.96 27.26 -19.05
C ASP A 34 -22.56 26.35 -20.13
N ALA A 35 -22.78 26.86 -21.35
CA ALA A 35 -23.27 26.04 -22.45
C ALA A 35 -22.31 24.89 -22.82
N THR A 36 -21.01 25.16 -22.91
CA THR A 36 -19.95 24.15 -23.12
C THR A 36 -19.94 23.11 -22.00
N PHE A 37 -20.15 23.52 -20.75
CA PHE A 37 -20.21 22.60 -19.61
C PHE A 37 -21.40 21.63 -19.73
N GLU A 38 -22.59 22.16 -20.04
CA GLU A 38 -23.79 21.33 -20.22
C GLU A 38 -23.65 20.37 -21.41
N LEU A 39 -23.02 20.80 -22.51
CA LEU A 39 -22.70 19.92 -23.64
C LEU A 39 -21.73 18.79 -23.25
N ALA A 40 -20.75 19.07 -22.39
CA ALA A 40 -19.83 18.06 -21.89
C ALA A 40 -20.54 17.03 -20.98
N VAL A 41 -21.47 17.46 -20.14
CA VAL A 41 -22.32 16.57 -19.33
C VAL A 41 -23.25 15.74 -20.23
N ALA A 42 -23.79 16.32 -21.30
CA ALA A 42 -24.58 15.58 -22.28
C ALA A 42 -23.77 14.48 -22.97
N ASP A 43 -22.53 14.76 -23.39
CA ASP A 43 -21.63 13.74 -23.93
C ASP A 43 -21.35 12.62 -22.90
N MET A 44 -21.19 12.94 -21.61
CA MET A 44 -21.05 11.91 -20.58
C MET A 44 -22.30 11.02 -20.52
N ARG A 45 -23.51 11.58 -20.61
CA ARG A 45 -24.75 10.78 -20.66
C ARG A 45 -24.79 9.90 -21.91
N SER A 46 -24.49 10.46 -23.09
CA SER A 46 -24.47 9.68 -24.33
C SER A 46 -23.43 8.55 -24.27
N ALA A 47 -22.30 8.74 -23.56
CA ALA A 47 -21.37 7.66 -23.28
C ALA A 47 -21.99 6.55 -22.42
N LEU A 48 -22.83 6.89 -21.42
CA LEU A 48 -23.55 5.91 -20.61
C LEU A 48 -24.64 5.17 -21.39
N GLU A 49 -25.13 5.74 -22.50
CA GLU A 49 -26.21 5.16 -23.33
C GLU A 49 -25.68 4.45 -24.59
N ALA A 50 -24.40 4.66 -24.93
CA ALA A 50 -23.78 4.11 -26.12
C ALA A 50 -23.73 2.57 -26.12
N SER A 51 -23.88 1.98 -27.30
CA SER A 51 -23.98 0.54 -27.51
C SER A 51 -22.65 -0.18 -27.76
N ASP A 52 -21.56 0.56 -27.97
CA ASP A 52 -20.26 -0.03 -28.28
C ASP A 52 -19.11 0.80 -27.73
N ARG A 53 -17.96 0.14 -27.52
CA ARG A 53 -16.77 0.73 -26.91
C ARG A 53 -16.28 1.98 -27.64
N SER A 54 -16.31 1.99 -28.98
CA SER A 54 -15.82 3.13 -29.76
C SER A 54 -16.68 4.36 -29.52
N ALA A 55 -17.99 4.20 -29.55
CA ALA A 55 -18.92 5.30 -29.26
C ALA A 55 -18.74 5.82 -27.83
N VAL A 56 -18.59 4.94 -26.84
CA VAL A 56 -18.31 5.31 -25.44
C VAL A 56 -17.03 6.15 -25.35
N GLU A 57 -15.92 5.67 -25.93
CA GLU A 57 -14.64 6.39 -25.92
C GLU A 57 -14.73 7.75 -26.61
N ASP A 58 -15.42 7.83 -27.74
CA ASP A 58 -15.57 9.07 -28.50
C ASP A 58 -16.37 10.13 -27.71
N HIS A 59 -17.48 9.73 -27.10
CA HIS A 59 -18.27 10.62 -26.23
C HIS A 59 -17.46 11.09 -25.02
N LEU A 60 -16.79 10.18 -24.31
CA LEU A 60 -15.95 10.52 -23.15
C LEU A 60 -14.78 11.43 -23.53
N ARG A 61 -14.12 11.21 -24.67
CA ARG A 61 -13.02 12.07 -25.15
C ARG A 61 -13.49 13.47 -25.50
N ARG A 62 -14.69 13.63 -26.08
CA ARG A 62 -15.29 14.95 -26.33
C ARG A 62 -15.63 15.67 -25.03
N ALA A 63 -16.25 14.99 -24.07
CA ALA A 63 -16.52 15.54 -22.75
C ALA A 63 -15.23 16.00 -22.07
N LEU A 64 -14.21 15.15 -22.06
CA LEU A 64 -12.90 15.44 -21.47
C LEU A 64 -12.23 16.68 -22.10
N MET A 65 -12.28 16.81 -23.43
CA MET A 65 -11.74 17.96 -24.14
C MET A 65 -12.44 19.26 -23.69
N ARG A 66 -13.77 19.27 -23.64
CA ARG A 66 -14.57 20.42 -23.21
C ARG A 66 -14.30 20.80 -21.76
N PHE A 67 -14.27 19.83 -20.83
CA PHE A 67 -13.99 20.11 -19.42
C PHE A 67 -12.57 20.65 -19.19
N LYS A 68 -11.56 20.09 -19.86
CA LYS A 68 -10.17 20.58 -19.78
C LYS A 68 -10.04 21.99 -20.33
N ASP A 69 -10.76 22.30 -21.42
CA ASP A 69 -10.75 23.66 -21.96
C ASP A 69 -11.40 24.67 -21.01
N LEU A 70 -12.52 24.30 -20.39
CA LEU A 70 -13.19 25.13 -19.37
C LEU A 70 -12.30 25.41 -18.17
N ASP A 71 -11.65 24.40 -17.60
CA ASP A 71 -10.74 24.54 -16.45
C ASP A 71 -9.53 25.43 -16.79
N ARG A 72 -9.04 25.37 -18.04
CA ARG A 72 -7.91 26.18 -18.52
C ARG A 72 -8.27 27.64 -18.78
N THR A 73 -9.48 27.90 -19.28
CA THR A 73 -9.88 29.22 -19.79
C THR A 73 -10.67 30.05 -18.79
N HIS A 74 -11.26 29.43 -17.76
CA HIS A 74 -12.08 30.11 -16.77
C HIS A 74 -11.58 29.83 -15.35
N GLU A 75 -11.31 30.90 -14.60
CA GLU A 75 -10.91 30.77 -13.19
C GLU A 75 -12.01 30.09 -12.35
N ALA A 76 -11.61 29.26 -11.39
CA ALA A 76 -12.48 28.62 -10.41
C ALA A 76 -13.55 27.62 -10.94
N ARG A 77 -13.39 27.05 -12.15
CA ARG A 77 -14.23 25.93 -12.66
C ARG A 77 -13.83 24.57 -12.08
N LEU A 78 -13.83 24.48 -10.75
CA LEU A 78 -13.52 23.24 -10.03
C LEU A 78 -14.51 22.10 -10.35
N ASP A 79 -15.75 22.44 -10.72
CA ASP A 79 -16.75 21.52 -11.25
C ASP A 79 -16.27 20.82 -12.52
N ALA A 80 -15.82 21.58 -13.52
CA ALA A 80 -15.28 21.04 -14.77
C ALA A 80 -14.03 20.20 -14.53
N ARG A 81 -13.14 20.65 -13.64
CA ARG A 81 -11.93 19.91 -13.25
C ARG A 81 -12.25 18.54 -12.64
N ALA A 82 -13.26 18.47 -11.77
CA ALA A 82 -13.68 17.20 -11.16
C ALA A 82 -14.24 16.24 -12.23
N HIS A 83 -15.09 16.73 -13.13
CA HIS A 83 -15.60 15.91 -14.23
C HIS A 83 -14.49 15.44 -15.19
N ALA A 84 -13.54 16.29 -15.54
CA ALA A 84 -12.39 15.91 -16.36
C ALA A 84 -11.58 14.77 -15.71
N ALA A 85 -11.31 14.88 -14.42
CA ALA A 85 -10.58 13.87 -13.66
C ALA A 85 -11.33 12.53 -13.57
N ALA A 86 -12.66 12.56 -13.40
CA ALA A 86 -13.48 11.35 -13.41
C ALA A 86 -13.48 10.66 -14.79
N VAL A 87 -13.67 11.42 -15.87
CA VAL A 87 -13.66 10.88 -17.24
C VAL A 87 -12.29 10.33 -17.63
N GLU A 88 -11.21 11.02 -17.28
CA GLU A 88 -9.84 10.55 -17.50
C GLU A 88 -9.58 9.22 -16.78
N SER A 89 -10.10 9.06 -15.55
CA SER A 89 -9.94 7.82 -14.78
C SER A 89 -10.61 6.63 -15.47
N VAL A 90 -11.81 6.79 -16.00
CA VAL A 90 -12.51 5.72 -16.75
C VAL A 90 -11.77 5.35 -18.02
N LEU A 91 -11.37 6.34 -18.82
CA LEU A 91 -10.63 6.11 -20.06
C LEU A 91 -9.29 5.41 -19.78
N ALA A 92 -8.56 5.86 -18.76
CA ALA A 92 -7.30 5.24 -18.35
C ALA A 92 -7.50 3.81 -17.84
N PHE A 93 -8.57 3.54 -17.08
CA PHE A 93 -8.86 2.17 -16.65
C PHE A 93 -9.16 1.24 -17.84
N GLY A 94 -9.92 1.72 -18.83
CA GLY A 94 -10.24 0.94 -20.03
C GLY A 94 -9.03 0.60 -20.91
N GLU A 95 -7.91 1.30 -20.76
CA GLU A 95 -6.66 1.02 -21.49
C GLU A 95 -5.77 -0.04 -20.80
N LEU A 96 -6.17 -0.57 -19.63
CA LEU A 96 -5.37 -1.54 -18.88
C LEU A 96 -5.34 -2.95 -19.50
N ASP A 97 -6.23 -3.25 -20.44
CA ASP A 97 -6.26 -4.49 -21.22
C ASP A 97 -5.31 -4.49 -22.43
N GLN A 98 -4.66 -3.36 -22.71
CA GLN A 98 -3.79 -3.16 -23.88
C GLN A 98 -2.35 -3.68 -23.63
N GLN A 99 -1.45 -3.42 -24.59
CA GLN A 99 -0.03 -3.81 -24.52
C GLN A 99 0.70 -3.25 -23.28
N PRO A 100 1.79 -3.88 -22.79
CA PRO A 100 2.43 -3.50 -21.52
C PRO A 100 2.86 -2.03 -21.41
N ALA A 101 3.39 -1.46 -22.50
CA ALA A 101 3.80 -0.05 -22.53
C ALA A 101 2.61 0.92 -22.40
N THR A 102 1.47 0.57 -22.98
CA THR A 102 0.21 1.33 -22.84
C THR A 102 -0.38 1.16 -21.44
N THR A 103 -0.28 -0.04 -20.85
CA THR A 103 -0.77 -0.32 -19.49
C THR A 103 -0.06 0.52 -18.43
N ALA A 104 1.28 0.63 -18.45
CA ALA A 104 2.01 1.43 -17.46
C ALA A 104 1.62 2.92 -17.52
N ARG A 105 1.47 3.46 -18.74
CA ARG A 105 1.00 4.84 -18.95
C ARG A 105 -0.44 5.03 -18.48
N ALA A 106 -1.31 4.06 -18.76
CA ALA A 106 -2.70 4.06 -18.33
C ALA A 106 -2.82 4.00 -16.79
N GLN A 107 -2.02 3.17 -16.12
CA GLN A 107 -1.93 3.12 -14.66
C GLN A 107 -1.52 4.46 -14.06
N GLN A 108 -0.50 5.12 -14.62
CA GLN A 108 -0.06 6.43 -14.17
C GLN A 108 -1.15 7.50 -14.38
N ARG A 109 -1.81 7.51 -15.54
CA ARG A 109 -2.92 8.44 -15.84
C ARG A 109 -4.08 8.25 -14.87
N LEU A 110 -4.47 7.01 -14.58
CA LEU A 110 -5.51 6.68 -13.62
C LEU A 110 -5.16 7.20 -12.21
N ALA A 111 -3.93 6.95 -11.74
CA ALA A 111 -3.49 7.42 -10.43
C ALA A 111 -3.49 8.95 -10.32
N GLN A 112 -3.00 9.64 -11.35
CA GLN A 112 -2.99 11.11 -11.41
C GLN A 112 -4.40 11.70 -11.45
N ALA A 113 -5.27 11.13 -12.29
CA ALA A 113 -6.65 11.59 -12.45
C ALA A 113 -7.45 11.42 -11.15
N ALA A 114 -7.30 10.29 -10.47
CA ALA A 114 -7.96 10.07 -9.19
C ALA A 114 -7.45 11.00 -8.08
N ALA A 115 -6.13 11.20 -7.95
CA ALA A 115 -5.58 12.16 -7.00
C ALA A 115 -6.07 13.59 -7.28
N GLN A 116 -6.21 13.96 -8.57
CA GLN A 116 -6.76 15.24 -8.98
C GLN A 116 -8.25 15.37 -8.62
N LEU A 117 -9.03 14.30 -8.79
CA LEU A 117 -10.44 14.27 -8.41
C LEU A 117 -10.62 14.47 -6.90
N ASP A 118 -9.82 13.78 -6.09
CA ASP A 118 -9.84 13.90 -4.62
C ASP A 118 -9.52 15.32 -4.18
N ALA A 119 -8.41 15.87 -4.68
CA ALA A 119 -7.99 17.25 -4.37
C ALA A 119 -9.06 18.27 -4.80
N THR A 120 -9.64 18.10 -5.98
CA THR A 120 -10.66 19.03 -6.51
C THR A 120 -11.96 18.94 -5.72
N THR A 121 -12.39 17.74 -5.34
CA THR A 121 -13.62 17.53 -4.57
C THR A 121 -13.48 18.05 -3.13
N ALA A 122 -12.29 17.92 -2.53
CA ALA A 122 -11.99 18.54 -1.25
C ALA A 122 -12.09 20.07 -1.32
N LEU A 123 -11.50 20.68 -2.35
CA LEU A 123 -11.58 22.13 -2.58
C LEU A 123 -13.02 22.60 -2.83
N LEU A 124 -13.80 21.88 -3.63
CA LEU A 124 -15.22 22.17 -3.87
C LEU A 124 -16.03 22.10 -2.58
N THR A 125 -15.77 21.11 -1.74
CA THR A 125 -16.45 20.94 -0.44
C THR A 125 -16.13 22.10 0.51
N GLU A 126 -14.87 22.55 0.53
CA GLU A 126 -14.45 23.71 1.31
C GLU A 126 -15.11 25.00 0.79
N TRP A 127 -15.05 25.23 -0.52
CA TRP A 127 -15.62 26.41 -1.16
C TRP A 127 -17.14 26.52 -0.95
N THR A 128 -17.84 25.39 -0.97
CA THR A 128 -19.29 25.33 -0.79
C THR A 128 -19.74 25.32 0.66
N ARG A 129 -18.82 25.23 1.63
CA ARG A 129 -19.12 25.23 3.06
C ARG A 129 -19.65 26.60 3.47
N GLY A 130 -20.95 26.68 3.77
CA GLY A 130 -21.62 27.91 4.20
C GLY A 130 -22.44 28.61 3.11
N MET A 131 -22.44 28.10 1.87
CA MET A 131 -23.35 28.57 0.83
C MET A 131 -24.71 27.85 0.91
N HIS A 132 -25.81 28.59 0.75
CA HIS A 132 -27.15 28.00 0.71
C HIS A 132 -27.28 27.12 -0.55
N ARG A 133 -27.42 25.80 -0.38
CA ARG A 133 -27.56 24.85 -1.50
C ARG A 133 -29.01 24.82 -1.97
N LEU A 134 -29.24 25.15 -3.24
CA LEU A 134 -30.54 24.95 -3.88
C LEU A 134 -30.77 23.45 -4.14
N ASP A 135 -32.00 22.97 -4.04
CA ASP A 135 -32.32 21.53 -4.13
C ASP A 135 -31.87 20.89 -5.45
N TRP A 136 -31.88 21.62 -6.57
CA TRP A 136 -31.41 21.10 -7.86
C TRP A 136 -29.87 20.98 -7.96
N LEU A 137 -29.10 21.73 -7.15
CA LEU A 137 -27.66 21.54 -6.98
C LEU A 137 -27.33 20.28 -6.15
N SER A 138 -28.31 19.71 -5.44
CA SER A 138 -28.12 18.43 -4.73
C SER A 138 -27.98 17.26 -5.70
N ALA A 139 -28.77 17.23 -6.78
CA ALA A 139 -28.70 16.19 -7.81
C ALA A 139 -27.33 16.16 -8.52
N ARG A 140 -26.76 17.33 -8.82
CA ARG A 140 -25.40 17.45 -9.37
C ARG A 140 -24.32 16.99 -8.39
N GLY A 141 -24.48 17.34 -7.11
CA GLY A 141 -23.60 16.84 -6.06
C GLY A 141 -23.67 15.33 -5.90
N LEU A 142 -24.85 14.72 -6.05
CA LEU A 142 -25.01 13.26 -6.03
C LEU A 142 -24.32 12.58 -7.22
N ALA A 143 -24.45 13.15 -8.42
CA ALA A 143 -23.76 12.66 -9.61
C ALA A 143 -22.23 12.73 -9.44
N GLN A 144 -21.70 13.85 -8.96
CA GLN A 144 -20.26 14.00 -8.68
C GLN A 144 -19.76 13.01 -7.62
N SER A 145 -20.53 12.80 -6.55
CA SER A 145 -20.20 11.79 -5.52
C SER A 145 -20.24 10.36 -6.07
N ALA A 146 -21.17 10.06 -6.99
CA ALA A 146 -21.21 8.76 -7.67
C ALA A 146 -19.96 8.54 -8.53
N TRP A 147 -19.54 9.55 -9.30
CA TRP A 147 -18.29 9.51 -10.07
C TRP A 147 -17.06 9.34 -9.17
N SER A 148 -17.01 10.05 -8.04
CA SER A 148 -15.89 9.93 -7.09
C SER A 148 -15.78 8.51 -6.51
N ARG A 149 -16.92 7.94 -6.09
CA ARG A 149 -16.97 6.54 -5.62
C ARG A 149 -16.53 5.56 -6.70
N LEU A 150 -16.99 5.74 -7.94
CA LEU A 150 -16.56 4.91 -9.06
C LEU A 150 -15.04 4.97 -9.24
N VAL A 151 -14.44 6.16 -9.24
CA VAL A 151 -12.99 6.31 -9.39
C VAL A 151 -12.22 5.63 -8.26
N THR A 152 -12.67 5.77 -7.01
CA THR A 152 -12.08 5.03 -5.88
C THR A 152 -12.15 3.52 -6.12
N SER A 153 -13.30 3.00 -6.51
CA SER A 153 -13.46 1.57 -6.79
C SER A 153 -12.58 1.10 -7.96
N LEU A 154 -12.39 1.91 -9.01
CA LEU A 154 -11.48 1.60 -10.12
C LEU A 154 -10.01 1.58 -9.66
N GLN A 155 -9.58 2.45 -8.75
CA GLN A 155 -8.23 2.42 -8.18
C GLN A 155 -7.98 1.19 -7.30
N THR A 156 -8.97 0.84 -6.48
CA THR A 156 -8.95 -0.38 -5.67
C THR A 156 -8.85 -1.60 -6.58
N ALA A 157 -9.74 -1.70 -7.58
CA ALA A 157 -9.72 -2.78 -8.56
C ALA A 157 -8.36 -2.88 -9.27
N ARG A 158 -7.81 -1.78 -9.78
CA ARG A 158 -6.48 -1.74 -10.41
C ARG A 158 -5.41 -2.35 -9.50
N THR A 159 -5.43 -2.02 -8.21
CA THR A 159 -4.43 -2.50 -7.24
C THR A 159 -4.58 -3.99 -6.96
N HIS A 160 -5.79 -4.54 -7.02
CA HIS A 160 -6.02 -5.98 -6.90
C HIS A 160 -5.69 -6.75 -8.17
N LEU A 161 -6.00 -6.21 -9.35
CA LEU A 161 -5.74 -6.85 -10.65
C LEU A 161 -4.24 -6.93 -11.00
N ASP A 162 -3.42 -6.07 -10.40
CA ASP A 162 -1.96 -6.07 -10.57
C ASP A 162 -1.26 -7.17 -9.73
N GLN A 163 -1.98 -7.77 -8.77
CA GLN A 163 -1.43 -8.82 -7.92
C GLN A 163 -1.53 -10.19 -8.59
N PRO A 164 -0.50 -11.06 -8.47
CA PRO A 164 -0.55 -12.41 -9.02
C PRO A 164 -1.53 -13.33 -8.28
N SER A 165 -1.77 -13.06 -6.99
CA SER A 165 -2.69 -13.78 -6.10
C SER A 165 -3.11 -12.86 -4.95
N TRP A 166 -4.22 -13.17 -4.28
CA TRP A 166 -4.74 -12.36 -3.18
C TRP A 166 -4.56 -13.04 -1.82
N TYR A 167 -4.16 -12.26 -0.81
CA TYR A 167 -4.08 -12.72 0.58
C TYR A 167 -5.47 -12.93 1.20
N ASP A 168 -6.42 -12.04 0.88
CA ASP A 168 -7.84 -12.18 1.21
C ASP A 168 -8.68 -12.24 -0.08
N PRO A 169 -8.84 -13.45 -0.67
CA PRO A 169 -9.53 -13.61 -1.94
C PRO A 169 -11.02 -13.27 -1.88
N ALA A 170 -11.68 -13.52 -0.74
CA ALA A 170 -13.12 -13.32 -0.63
C ALA A 170 -13.46 -11.82 -0.62
N SER A 171 -12.79 -11.03 0.22
CA SER A 171 -13.00 -9.57 0.23
C SER A 171 -12.60 -8.95 -1.11
N THR A 172 -11.44 -9.32 -1.65
CA THR A 172 -10.92 -8.77 -2.90
C THR A 172 -11.82 -9.08 -4.09
N LEU A 173 -12.32 -10.32 -4.17
CA LEU A 173 -13.26 -10.71 -5.23
C LEU A 173 -14.61 -10.00 -5.07
N GLY A 174 -15.04 -9.74 -3.84
CA GLY A 174 -16.21 -8.90 -3.55
C GLY A 174 -16.05 -7.49 -4.13
N ASP A 175 -14.94 -6.82 -3.82
CA ASP A 175 -14.66 -5.46 -4.32
C ASP A 175 -14.59 -5.40 -5.85
N LEU A 176 -13.99 -6.41 -6.49
CA LEU A 176 -13.93 -6.52 -7.95
C LEU A 176 -15.29 -6.79 -8.57
N LEU A 177 -16.11 -7.66 -7.97
CA LEU A 177 -17.47 -7.90 -8.43
C LEU A 177 -18.34 -6.67 -8.24
N ASP A 178 -18.18 -5.90 -7.17
CA ASP A 178 -18.91 -4.65 -6.99
C ASP A 178 -18.59 -3.65 -8.11
N VAL A 179 -17.33 -3.53 -8.53
CA VAL A 179 -16.94 -2.72 -9.70
C VAL A 179 -17.55 -3.26 -10.99
N TYR A 180 -17.45 -4.58 -11.19
CA TYR A 180 -17.95 -5.27 -12.37
C TYR A 180 -19.48 -5.14 -12.49
N VAL A 181 -20.21 -5.33 -11.40
CA VAL A 181 -21.68 -5.19 -11.30
C VAL A 181 -22.12 -3.74 -11.37
N ALA A 182 -21.44 -2.82 -10.70
CA ALA A 182 -21.76 -1.39 -10.75
C ALA A 182 -21.63 -0.85 -12.18
N SER A 183 -20.60 -1.28 -12.92
CA SER A 183 -20.46 -0.92 -14.34
C SER A 183 -21.65 -1.40 -15.17
N ARG A 184 -22.19 -2.60 -14.88
CA ARG A 184 -23.35 -3.21 -15.55
C ARG A 184 -24.69 -2.62 -15.12
N SER A 185 -24.77 -2.06 -13.92
CA SER A 185 -26.01 -1.54 -13.31
C SER A 185 -26.36 -0.10 -13.70
N ILE A 186 -25.46 0.62 -14.37
CA ILE A 186 -25.68 2.02 -14.80
C ILE A 186 -26.58 2.11 -16.07
N HIS A 187 -27.08 0.97 -16.57
CA HIS A 187 -27.99 0.93 -17.71
C HIS A 187 -29.46 0.77 -17.32
N THR A 188 -30.27 1.75 -17.73
CA THR A 188 -31.71 1.57 -17.91
C THR A 188 -31.98 0.96 -19.30
N ALA A 189 -32.60 -0.22 -19.31
CA ALA A 189 -33.44 -0.76 -20.40
C ALA A 189 -32.83 -1.51 -21.60
N ARG A 190 -31.63 -2.11 -21.52
CA ARG A 190 -31.17 -3.08 -22.54
C ARG A 190 -30.71 -4.40 -21.92
N THR A 191 -31.30 -5.49 -22.40
CA THR A 191 -31.17 -6.86 -21.87
C THR A 191 -29.89 -7.59 -22.28
N ASP A 192 -29.04 -6.96 -23.10
CA ASP A 192 -27.86 -7.56 -23.73
C ASP A 192 -26.53 -7.19 -23.06
N GLY A 193 -26.51 -6.32 -22.03
CA GLY A 193 -25.37 -6.13 -21.12
C GLY A 193 -24.08 -5.55 -21.73
N SER A 194 -24.08 -5.21 -23.01
CA SER A 194 -22.93 -4.78 -23.81
C SER A 194 -22.99 -3.31 -24.21
N GLY A 195 -22.94 -2.39 -23.25
CA GLY A 195 -23.00 -0.94 -23.53
C GLY A 195 -22.39 -0.10 -22.42
N GLY A 196 -22.27 1.21 -22.66
CA GLY A 196 -21.83 2.19 -21.68
C GLY A 196 -20.49 1.89 -21.01
N LEU A 197 -20.42 2.07 -19.68
CA LEU A 197 -19.16 1.91 -18.95
C LEU A 197 -18.68 0.46 -18.87
N THR A 198 -19.56 -0.54 -19.05
CA THR A 198 -19.13 -1.95 -19.04
C THR A 198 -18.15 -2.24 -20.17
N ALA A 199 -18.35 -1.59 -21.33
CA ALA A 199 -17.50 -1.73 -22.49
C ALA A 199 -16.04 -1.30 -22.23
N LEU A 200 -15.81 -0.50 -21.19
CA LEU A 200 -14.47 -0.06 -20.75
C LEU A 200 -14.00 -0.74 -19.47
N VAL A 201 -14.91 -1.04 -18.53
CA VAL A 201 -14.54 -1.57 -17.20
C VAL A 201 -14.39 -3.09 -17.22
N SER A 202 -15.25 -3.82 -17.94
CA SER A 202 -15.22 -5.28 -17.95
C SER A 202 -13.95 -5.87 -18.58
N PRO A 203 -13.45 -5.40 -19.75
CA PRO A 203 -12.31 -6.03 -20.42
C PRO A 203 -11.01 -6.05 -19.58
N PRO A 204 -10.59 -4.96 -18.89
CA PRO A 204 -9.46 -5.01 -17.98
C PRO A 204 -9.58 -6.02 -16.84
N VAL A 205 -10.78 -6.16 -16.28
CA VAL A 205 -11.08 -7.08 -15.19
C VAL A 205 -10.99 -8.52 -15.71
N GLU A 206 -11.71 -8.85 -16.77
CA GLU A 206 -11.70 -10.17 -17.41
C GLU A 206 -10.28 -10.59 -17.83
N ALA A 207 -9.55 -9.69 -18.50
CA ALA A 207 -8.22 -9.98 -19.00
C ALA A 207 -7.22 -10.28 -17.88
N ALA A 208 -7.41 -9.76 -16.67
CA ALA A 208 -6.57 -10.09 -15.52
C ALA A 208 -6.72 -11.57 -15.10
N PHE A 209 -7.96 -12.08 -15.05
CA PHE A 209 -8.22 -13.51 -14.77
C PHE A 209 -7.77 -14.42 -15.91
N VAL A 210 -7.83 -13.96 -17.16
CA VAL A 210 -7.27 -14.72 -18.29
C VAL A 210 -5.74 -14.84 -18.18
N ARG A 211 -5.06 -13.76 -17.80
CA ARG A 211 -3.59 -13.72 -17.70
C ARG A 211 -3.03 -14.41 -16.45
N SER A 212 -3.74 -14.39 -15.32
CA SER A 212 -3.25 -14.94 -14.05
C SER A 212 -4.01 -16.19 -13.62
N ASP A 213 -3.30 -17.32 -13.58
CA ASP A 213 -3.83 -18.58 -13.04
C ASP A 213 -4.21 -18.48 -11.56
N GLY A 214 -3.49 -17.66 -10.77
CA GLY A 214 -3.77 -17.47 -9.36
C GLY A 214 -5.11 -16.76 -9.13
N LEU A 215 -5.40 -15.71 -9.90
CA LEU A 215 -6.67 -14.99 -9.82
C LEU A 215 -7.84 -15.86 -10.28
N LEU A 216 -7.65 -16.62 -11.36
CA LEU A 216 -8.65 -17.57 -11.82
C LEU A 216 -8.92 -18.66 -10.76
N HIS A 217 -7.88 -19.19 -10.13
CA HIS A 217 -8.02 -20.18 -9.08
C HIS A 217 -8.80 -19.63 -7.88
N HIS A 218 -8.57 -18.37 -7.49
CA HIS A 218 -9.36 -17.72 -6.45
C HIS A 218 -10.85 -17.62 -6.82
N LEU A 219 -11.17 -17.26 -8.06
CA LEU A 219 -12.55 -17.22 -8.57
C LEU A 219 -13.21 -18.61 -8.56
N GLU A 220 -12.48 -19.65 -8.98
CA GLU A 220 -12.94 -21.05 -8.95
C GLU A 220 -13.22 -21.55 -7.53
N GLN A 221 -12.30 -21.27 -6.60
CA GLN A 221 -12.48 -21.61 -5.18
C GLN A 221 -13.68 -20.87 -4.61
N ALA A 222 -13.79 -19.56 -4.79
CA ALA A 222 -14.90 -18.75 -4.28
C ALA A 222 -16.27 -19.27 -4.77
N LEU A 223 -16.40 -19.58 -6.06
CA LEU A 223 -17.62 -20.15 -6.63
C LEU A 223 -18.02 -21.51 -6.03
N THR A 224 -17.08 -22.23 -5.41
CA THR A 224 -17.29 -23.56 -4.84
C THR A 224 -17.45 -23.54 -3.32
N THR A 225 -16.70 -22.70 -2.62
CA THR A 225 -16.54 -22.77 -1.17
C THR A 225 -17.17 -21.61 -0.40
N ASP A 226 -17.38 -20.45 -1.05
CA ASP A 226 -17.84 -19.25 -0.38
C ASP A 226 -19.34 -18.98 -0.68
N PRO A 227 -20.22 -18.99 0.35
CA PRO A 227 -21.66 -18.75 0.18
C PRO A 227 -22.01 -17.44 -0.52
N GLN A 228 -21.17 -16.41 -0.42
CA GLN A 228 -21.38 -15.12 -1.10
C GLN A 228 -21.29 -15.27 -2.62
N PHE A 229 -20.47 -16.20 -3.13
CA PHE A 229 -20.19 -16.36 -4.55
C PHE A 229 -20.85 -17.59 -5.17
N THR A 230 -21.11 -18.65 -4.39
CA THR A 230 -21.74 -19.89 -4.90
C THR A 230 -23.09 -19.64 -5.60
N GLY A 231 -23.87 -18.67 -5.10
CA GLY A 231 -25.17 -18.29 -5.67
C GLY A 231 -25.16 -17.04 -6.56
N SER A 232 -23.99 -16.44 -6.82
CA SER A 232 -23.90 -15.16 -7.53
C SER A 232 -23.93 -15.36 -9.05
N PRO A 233 -24.98 -14.88 -9.75
CA PRO A 233 -25.04 -14.99 -11.22
C PRO A 233 -23.93 -14.17 -11.90
N ASP A 234 -23.48 -13.08 -11.28
CA ASP A 234 -22.45 -12.21 -11.83
C ASP A 234 -21.04 -12.80 -11.70
N ALA A 235 -20.75 -13.46 -10.57
CA ALA A 235 -19.51 -14.22 -10.40
C ALA A 235 -19.42 -15.36 -11.42
N ARG A 236 -20.54 -16.03 -11.66
CA ARG A 236 -20.64 -17.12 -12.64
C ARG A 236 -20.45 -16.61 -14.06
N ALA A 237 -21.09 -15.50 -14.42
CA ALA A 237 -20.95 -14.88 -15.73
C ALA A 237 -19.50 -14.45 -16.01
N LEU A 238 -18.81 -13.85 -15.03
CA LEU A 238 -17.39 -13.51 -15.14
C LEU A 238 -16.54 -14.75 -15.42
N TYR A 239 -16.75 -15.83 -14.66
CA TYR A 239 -16.03 -17.09 -14.86
C TYR A 239 -16.24 -17.69 -16.26
N GLU A 240 -17.48 -17.70 -16.76
CA GLU A 240 -17.80 -18.25 -18.09
C GLU A 240 -17.13 -17.45 -19.22
N VAL A 241 -17.09 -16.12 -19.11
CA VAL A 241 -16.40 -15.25 -20.07
C VAL A 241 -14.89 -15.53 -20.09
N VAL A 242 -14.26 -15.60 -18.92
CA VAL A 242 -12.82 -15.87 -18.78
C VAL A 242 -12.45 -17.25 -19.35
N GLN A 243 -13.25 -18.28 -19.07
CA GLN A 243 -13.02 -19.63 -19.60
C GLN A 243 -13.14 -19.68 -21.13
N THR A 244 -14.12 -18.97 -21.69
CA THR A 244 -14.30 -18.88 -23.15
C THR A 244 -13.10 -18.21 -23.82
N GLN A 245 -12.59 -17.12 -23.23
CA GLN A 245 -11.43 -16.41 -23.74
C GLN A 245 -10.14 -17.25 -23.69
N ARG A 246 -9.97 -18.10 -22.67
CA ARG A 246 -8.82 -19.03 -22.55
C ARG A 246 -8.86 -20.19 -23.54
N GLN A 247 -10.05 -20.64 -23.92
CA GLN A 247 -10.24 -21.77 -24.84
C GLN A 247 -10.17 -21.34 -26.32
N ALA A 248 -10.20 -20.04 -26.62
CA ALA A 248 -10.03 -19.53 -27.96
C ALA A 248 -8.59 -19.78 -28.46
N PRO A 249 -8.39 -20.50 -29.58
CA PRO A 249 -7.05 -20.76 -30.10
C PRO A 249 -6.36 -19.44 -30.49
N SER A 250 -5.26 -19.14 -29.82
CA SER A 250 -4.41 -17.99 -30.11
C SER A 250 -3.89 -18.12 -31.55
N SER A 251 -4.39 -17.28 -32.45
CA SER A 251 -3.91 -17.18 -33.82
C SER A 251 -2.61 -16.37 -33.84
N THR A 252 -1.53 -16.96 -33.34
CA THR A 252 -0.15 -16.58 -33.66
C THR A 252 0.76 -17.66 -33.09
N GLY A 253 1.34 -18.47 -33.96
CA GLY A 253 2.35 -19.44 -33.58
C GLY A 253 3.60 -18.73 -33.08
N GLN A 254 3.79 -18.69 -31.78
CA GLN A 254 5.09 -18.49 -31.14
C GLN A 254 5.29 -19.62 -30.13
N VAL A 255 6.38 -20.35 -30.32
CA VAL A 255 6.85 -21.38 -29.37
C VAL A 255 7.13 -20.68 -28.05
N MET A 256 6.45 -21.13 -27.00
CA MET A 256 6.45 -20.49 -25.68
C MET A 256 7.83 -20.58 -24.99
N PRO A 257 8.41 -19.46 -24.52
CA PRO A 257 9.68 -19.37 -23.78
C PRO A 257 9.65 -19.94 -22.36
N GLY A 258 8.64 -20.78 -22.03
CA GLY A 258 8.38 -21.22 -20.66
C GLY A 258 9.50 -22.06 -20.03
N LYS A 259 10.32 -22.75 -20.84
CA LYS A 259 11.36 -23.65 -20.33
C LYS A 259 12.59 -22.95 -19.74
N ALA A 260 12.96 -21.76 -20.23
CA ALA A 260 14.14 -21.04 -19.72
C ALA A 260 13.86 -20.29 -18.39
N LEU A 261 12.59 -19.92 -18.16
CA LEU A 261 12.12 -19.16 -17.00
C LEU A 261 11.40 -20.04 -15.96
N GLU A 262 11.33 -21.36 -16.21
CA GLU A 262 10.77 -22.35 -15.28
C GLU A 262 11.53 -22.31 -13.94
N GLY A 263 10.80 -22.06 -12.84
CA GLY A 263 11.36 -21.89 -11.50
C GLY A 263 11.73 -20.45 -11.10
N ARG A 264 11.51 -19.45 -11.96
CA ARG A 264 11.85 -18.04 -11.74
C ARG A 264 10.64 -17.11 -11.95
N PRO A 265 9.64 -17.14 -11.05
CA PRO A 265 8.33 -16.53 -11.27
C PRO A 265 8.33 -14.99 -11.32
N THR A 266 9.24 -14.32 -10.61
CA THR A 266 9.30 -12.85 -10.54
C THR A 266 9.96 -12.26 -11.79
N LEU A 267 10.96 -12.96 -12.32
CA LEU A 267 11.64 -12.71 -13.58
C LEU A 267 10.72 -13.01 -14.74
N ALA A 268 9.99 -14.14 -14.70
CA ALA A 268 8.93 -14.44 -15.66
C ALA A 268 7.87 -13.33 -15.69
N GLY A 269 7.56 -12.77 -14.51
CA GLY A 269 6.69 -11.62 -14.33
C GLY A 269 7.20 -10.30 -14.92
N LEU A 270 8.46 -10.19 -15.38
CA LEU A 270 8.95 -9.03 -16.14
C LEU A 270 8.77 -9.18 -17.66
N PHE A 271 8.75 -10.41 -18.17
CA PHE A 271 8.65 -10.68 -19.60
C PHE A 271 7.19 -10.84 -20.07
N GLN A 272 6.28 -10.06 -19.47
CA GLN A 272 4.79 -10.11 -19.53
C GLN A 272 4.13 -10.18 -20.94
N ALA A 273 4.89 -10.23 -22.04
CA ALA A 273 4.34 -10.53 -23.35
C ALA A 273 5.38 -11.03 -24.39
N ASP A 274 6.69 -10.92 -24.15
CA ASP A 274 7.68 -11.26 -25.18
C ASP A 274 9.04 -11.60 -24.58
N ALA A 275 9.46 -12.86 -24.74
CA ALA A 275 10.81 -13.31 -24.42
C ALA A 275 11.67 -13.50 -25.68
N SER A 276 11.23 -13.04 -26.85
CA SER A 276 11.93 -13.21 -28.13
C SER A 276 13.34 -12.61 -28.18
N GLY A 277 13.71 -11.78 -27.20
CA GLY A 277 15.05 -11.22 -27.01
C GLY A 277 15.96 -11.98 -26.04
N LEU A 278 15.44 -12.93 -25.24
CA LEU A 278 16.28 -13.78 -24.39
C LEU A 278 16.95 -14.81 -25.30
N ARG A 279 18.26 -14.69 -25.46
CA ARG A 279 19.03 -15.72 -26.15
C ARG A 279 18.99 -17.00 -25.30
N ASP A 280 18.77 -18.13 -25.96
CA ASP A 280 18.73 -19.46 -25.34
C ASP A 280 20.06 -19.89 -24.67
N ASP A 281 21.12 -19.08 -24.80
CA ASP A 281 22.46 -19.32 -24.25
C ASP A 281 22.74 -18.59 -22.93
N LEU A 282 21.74 -17.94 -22.33
CA LEU A 282 21.90 -17.21 -21.08
C LEU A 282 22.14 -18.16 -19.90
N ASP A 283 23.20 -17.87 -19.14
CA ASP A 283 23.62 -18.64 -17.99
C ASP A 283 22.49 -18.73 -16.94
N PRO A 284 22.01 -19.95 -16.60
CA PRO A 284 20.97 -20.15 -15.59
C PRO A 284 21.30 -19.50 -14.23
N LEU A 285 22.60 -19.45 -13.88
CA LEU A 285 23.05 -18.86 -12.63
C LEU A 285 22.81 -17.34 -12.59
N LEU A 286 22.88 -16.68 -13.76
CA LEU A 286 22.60 -15.26 -13.91
C LEU A 286 21.09 -14.98 -13.81
N LEU A 287 20.25 -15.84 -14.38
CA LEU A 287 18.80 -15.73 -14.31
C LEU A 287 18.28 -15.94 -12.87
N ASP A 288 18.83 -16.91 -12.14
CA ASP A 288 18.52 -17.11 -10.72
C ASP A 288 18.90 -15.89 -9.87
N ARG A 289 20.02 -15.23 -10.21
CA ARG A 289 20.46 -14.02 -9.52
C ARG A 289 19.52 -12.83 -9.77
N ILE A 290 18.99 -12.70 -10.98
CA ILE A 290 18.04 -11.62 -11.31
C ILE A 290 16.67 -11.88 -10.67
N GLU A 291 16.18 -13.13 -10.66
CA GLU A 291 14.97 -13.54 -9.93
C GLU A 291 15.05 -13.13 -8.45
N GLN A 292 16.18 -13.42 -7.80
CA GLN A 292 16.41 -13.05 -6.41
C GLN A 292 16.41 -11.52 -6.20
N LEU A 293 17.03 -10.76 -7.11
CA LEU A 293 17.03 -9.29 -7.05
C LEU A 293 15.63 -8.69 -7.22
N LEU A 294 14.76 -9.32 -7.99
CA LEU A 294 13.39 -8.85 -8.21
C LEU A 294 12.45 -9.18 -7.05
N GLN A 295 12.60 -10.37 -6.46
CA GLN A 295 11.91 -10.72 -5.22
C GLN A 295 12.34 -9.80 -4.06
N GLN A 296 13.57 -9.29 -4.10
CA GLN A 296 14.06 -8.32 -3.13
C GLN A 296 13.45 -6.92 -3.27
N GLN A 297 12.97 -6.56 -4.46
CA GLN A 297 12.31 -5.27 -4.70
C GLN A 297 10.83 -5.30 -4.28
N SER A 298 10.12 -6.41 -4.47
CA SER A 298 8.68 -6.50 -4.19
C SER A 298 8.32 -6.55 -2.69
N LYS A 299 9.23 -7.01 -1.84
CA LYS A 299 9.01 -7.14 -0.39
C LYS A 299 9.07 -5.82 0.39
N GLY A 300 9.43 -4.71 -0.27
CA GLY A 300 9.63 -3.41 0.41
C GLY A 300 10.86 -3.36 1.33
N TYR A 301 11.55 -4.48 1.49
CA TYR A 301 12.86 -4.64 2.11
C TYR A 301 13.62 -5.74 1.36
N THR A 302 14.95 -5.73 1.42
CA THR A 302 15.79 -6.75 0.76
C THR A 302 15.99 -7.94 1.71
N PRO A 303 15.46 -9.15 1.43
CA PRO A 303 15.84 -10.38 2.11
C PRO A 303 17.34 -10.44 2.37
N SER A 304 17.66 -10.65 3.65
CA SER A 304 19.04 -10.70 4.12
C SER A 304 19.80 -11.92 3.60
N GLY A 305 19.08 -12.93 3.08
CA GLY A 305 19.63 -14.26 2.77
C GLY A 305 19.67 -15.18 3.99
N ASN A 306 19.28 -14.68 5.17
CA ASN A 306 19.11 -15.46 6.38
C ASN A 306 17.62 -15.75 6.59
N ALA A 307 17.20 -16.97 6.26
CA ALA A 307 15.80 -17.38 6.35
C ALA A 307 15.19 -17.17 7.75
N ARG A 308 15.98 -17.34 8.83
CA ARG A 308 15.49 -17.09 10.20
C ARG A 308 15.22 -15.61 10.44
N PHE A 309 16.09 -14.73 9.92
CA PHE A 309 15.86 -13.29 9.99
C PHE A 309 14.65 -12.88 9.16
N ASP A 310 14.58 -13.34 7.91
CA ASP A 310 13.55 -12.93 6.96
C ASP A 310 12.14 -13.37 7.47
N THR A 311 11.98 -14.61 7.95
CA THR A 311 10.73 -15.09 8.55
C THR A 311 10.37 -14.33 9.83
N HIS A 312 11.34 -13.96 10.65
CA HIS A 312 11.09 -13.24 11.90
C HIS A 312 10.65 -11.80 11.62
N LEU A 313 11.27 -11.13 10.65
CA LEU A 313 10.84 -9.80 10.20
C LEU A 313 9.42 -9.84 9.64
N GLU A 314 9.11 -10.82 8.79
CA GLU A 314 7.79 -11.02 8.20
C GLU A 314 6.71 -11.20 9.27
N SER A 315 6.94 -12.07 10.26
CA SER A 315 6.00 -12.29 11.37
C SER A 315 5.73 -11.01 12.18
N LEU A 316 6.74 -10.18 12.42
CA LEU A 316 6.57 -8.92 13.15
C LEU A 316 5.78 -7.90 12.32
N LEU A 317 6.03 -7.83 11.01
CA LEU A 317 5.31 -6.95 10.10
C LEU A 317 3.84 -7.35 9.94
N GLU A 318 3.54 -8.65 9.85
CA GLU A 318 2.18 -9.17 9.83
C GLU A 318 1.39 -8.76 11.08
N GLU A 319 2.01 -8.87 12.27
CA GLU A 319 1.36 -8.44 13.51
C GLU A 319 1.17 -6.92 13.57
N LEU A 320 2.16 -6.13 13.13
CA LEU A 320 2.04 -4.66 13.07
C LEU A 320 0.92 -4.20 12.12
N ALA A 321 0.75 -4.90 10.99
CA ALA A 321 -0.27 -4.61 9.99
C ALA A 321 -1.71 -4.79 10.51
N THR A 322 -1.90 -5.49 11.64
CA THR A 322 -3.22 -5.60 12.29
C THR A 322 -3.68 -4.29 12.94
N SER A 323 -2.78 -3.33 13.16
CA SER A 323 -3.13 -2.03 13.72
C SER A 323 -3.87 -1.18 12.70
N PRO A 324 -5.02 -0.55 13.05
CA PRO A 324 -5.71 0.38 12.14
C PRO A 324 -4.88 1.64 11.84
N ALA A 325 -3.82 1.89 12.59
CA ALA A 325 -2.88 2.99 12.33
C ALA A 325 -1.78 2.63 11.31
N TRP A 326 -1.74 1.38 10.81
CA TRP A 326 -0.74 0.92 9.83
C TRP A 326 -1.07 1.42 8.42
N THR A 327 -0.90 2.73 8.20
CA THR A 327 -1.10 3.37 6.89
C THR A 327 0.12 3.15 5.99
N GLN A 328 -0.04 3.23 4.66
CA GLN A 328 1.06 3.05 3.69
C GLN A 328 2.30 3.91 3.98
N ARG A 329 2.09 5.15 4.45
CA ARG A 329 3.17 6.09 4.76
C ARG A 329 3.94 5.65 5.99
N ASP A 330 3.27 5.45 7.12
CA ASP A 330 3.93 5.09 8.37
C ASP A 330 4.50 3.66 8.34
N SER A 331 3.86 2.75 7.60
CA SER A 331 4.31 1.37 7.42
C SER A 331 5.64 1.28 6.68
N SER A 332 5.86 2.08 5.62
CA SER A 332 7.13 2.07 4.88
C SER A 332 8.30 2.49 5.77
N TYR A 333 8.14 3.59 6.52
CA TYR A 333 9.19 4.08 7.41
C TYR A 333 9.43 3.17 8.60
N PHE A 334 8.35 2.67 9.23
CA PHE A 334 8.50 1.79 10.37
C PHE A 334 9.06 0.43 9.97
N THR A 335 8.71 -0.09 8.79
CA THR A 335 9.35 -1.30 8.22
C THR A 335 10.86 -1.11 8.09
N THR A 336 11.30 0.04 7.58
CA THR A 336 12.73 0.34 7.44
C THR A 336 13.42 0.39 8.81
N LEU A 337 12.81 1.08 9.79
CA LEU A 337 13.34 1.13 11.16
C LEU A 337 13.41 -0.27 11.80
N LEU A 338 12.36 -1.07 11.63
CA LEU A 338 12.24 -2.41 12.18
C LEU A 338 13.27 -3.36 11.57
N GLU A 339 13.48 -3.30 10.26
CA GLU A 339 14.50 -4.10 9.58
C GLU A 339 15.89 -3.81 10.17
N GLN A 340 16.27 -2.53 10.30
CA GLN A 340 17.57 -2.15 10.84
C GLN A 340 17.69 -2.51 12.32
N PHE A 341 16.62 -2.34 13.10
CA PHE A 341 16.58 -2.76 14.50
C PHE A 341 16.78 -4.27 14.66
N LEU A 342 16.10 -5.07 13.84
CA LEU A 342 16.24 -6.52 13.89
C LEU A 342 17.63 -6.95 13.41
N ARG A 343 18.19 -6.31 12.37
CA ARG A 343 19.55 -6.58 11.89
C ARG A 343 20.58 -6.30 12.98
N PHE A 344 20.40 -5.20 13.70
CA PHE A 344 21.22 -4.87 14.87
C PHE A 344 21.18 -6.01 15.89
N LEU A 345 20.00 -6.51 16.26
CA LEU A 345 19.88 -7.61 17.21
C LEU A 345 20.57 -8.88 16.70
N TYR A 346 20.31 -9.31 15.47
CA TYR A 346 20.94 -10.52 14.91
C TYR A 346 22.46 -10.41 14.88
N ASP A 347 23.00 -9.27 14.44
CA ASP A 347 24.45 -9.05 14.40
C ASP A 347 25.05 -9.06 15.82
N ARG A 348 24.42 -8.39 16.79
CA ARG A 348 24.95 -8.33 18.17
C ARG A 348 24.76 -9.63 18.96
N PHE A 349 23.76 -10.44 18.62
CA PHE A 349 23.63 -11.79 19.18
C PHE A 349 24.78 -12.70 18.74
N ASP A 350 25.29 -12.56 17.51
CA ASP A 350 26.37 -13.38 16.97
C ASP A 350 27.78 -12.79 17.24
N ALA A 351 27.88 -11.47 17.34
CA ALA A 351 29.15 -10.75 17.49
C ALA A 351 29.90 -11.12 18.77
N GLN A 352 31.23 -11.20 18.69
CA GLN A 352 32.09 -11.22 19.87
C GLN A 352 32.25 -9.82 20.48
N ALA A 353 32.73 -9.75 21.72
CA ALA A 353 32.90 -8.49 22.43
C ALA A 353 33.82 -7.50 21.70
N ASP A 354 34.83 -8.00 21.00
CA ASP A 354 35.82 -7.21 20.27
C ASP A 354 35.48 -6.99 18.79
N TYR A 355 34.30 -7.42 18.32
CA TYR A 355 33.93 -7.38 16.90
C TYR A 355 34.05 -5.98 16.26
N TYR A 356 33.61 -4.93 16.97
CA TYR A 356 33.84 -3.53 16.60
C TYR A 356 34.70 -2.80 17.66
N GLY A 357 35.63 -3.52 18.29
CA GLY A 357 36.50 -3.00 19.35
C GLY A 357 35.72 -2.48 20.56
N ALA A 358 36.06 -1.28 21.03
CA ALA A 358 35.43 -0.68 22.21
C ALA A 358 33.91 -0.49 22.09
N ARG A 359 33.38 -0.43 20.86
CA ARG A 359 31.95 -0.23 20.60
C ARG A 359 31.09 -1.43 21.02
N THR A 360 31.58 -2.65 20.81
CA THR A 360 30.86 -3.89 21.16
C THR A 360 31.37 -4.55 22.44
N ALA A 361 32.35 -3.94 23.13
CA ALA A 361 32.95 -4.50 24.33
C ALA A 361 31.90 -4.89 25.38
N TYR A 362 30.77 -4.14 25.40
CA TYR A 362 29.63 -4.40 26.26
C TYR A 362 28.95 -5.76 26.09
N LEU A 363 29.15 -6.42 24.96
CA LEU A 363 28.63 -7.76 24.71
C LEU A 363 29.37 -8.84 25.51
N GLY A 364 30.61 -8.59 25.91
CA GLY A 364 31.45 -9.50 26.68
C GLY A 364 31.48 -9.17 28.17
N PRO A 365 32.25 -9.95 28.95
CA PRO A 365 32.40 -9.69 30.38
C PRO A 365 32.93 -8.27 30.59
N CYS A 366 32.40 -7.58 31.59
CA CYS A 366 32.94 -6.27 31.94
C CYS A 366 34.40 -6.42 32.41
N PRO A 367 35.34 -5.56 31.96
CA PRO A 367 36.73 -5.59 32.42
C PRO A 367 36.80 -5.48 33.94
N ASP A 368 37.82 -6.11 34.53
CA ASP A 368 37.93 -6.40 35.96
C ASP A 368 37.56 -5.26 36.93
N LYS A 369 36.94 -5.71 38.04
CA LYS A 369 36.44 -4.97 39.21
C LYS A 369 37.25 -3.74 39.62
N LYS A 370 36.51 -2.73 40.07
CA LYS A 370 37.07 -1.67 40.92
C LYS A 370 37.75 -2.29 42.17
N PRO A 371 38.80 -1.65 42.71
CA PRO A 371 39.51 -2.11 43.91
C PRO A 371 38.62 -2.32 45.15
N ASP A 372 37.41 -1.77 45.15
CA ASP A 372 36.42 -1.86 46.22
C ASP A 372 35.54 -3.14 46.18
N GLY A 373 35.73 -4.00 45.18
CA GLY A 373 35.01 -5.27 45.07
C GLY A 373 33.60 -5.17 44.46
N SER A 374 33.16 -3.97 44.04
CA SER A 374 31.98 -3.83 43.18
C SER A 374 32.25 -4.43 41.79
N SER A 375 31.27 -5.15 41.24
CA SER A 375 31.34 -5.54 39.83
C SER A 375 31.17 -4.30 38.98
N ASP A 376 32.10 -4.06 38.06
CA ASP A 376 31.82 -3.14 36.98
C ASP A 376 30.73 -3.77 36.11
N HIS A 377 29.71 -2.98 35.81
CA HIS A 377 28.63 -3.32 34.90
C HIS A 377 28.73 -2.39 33.69
N TRP A 378 28.33 -2.87 32.53
CA TRP A 378 28.20 -2.01 31.37
C TRP A 378 27.07 -0.99 31.58
N ASP A 379 27.36 0.28 31.33
CA ASP A 379 26.36 1.34 31.34
C ASP A 379 25.34 1.14 30.18
N GLU A 380 24.06 1.48 30.42
CA GLU A 380 22.99 1.52 29.42
C GLU A 380 23.41 2.34 28.19
N LYS A 381 24.19 3.39 28.43
CA LYS A 381 24.74 4.26 27.39
C LYS A 381 25.51 3.50 26.30
N HIS A 382 26.22 2.42 26.63
CA HIS A 382 26.95 1.65 25.61
C HIS A 382 26.02 1.00 24.60
N VAL A 383 24.89 0.45 25.07
CA VAL A 383 23.86 -0.16 24.22
C VAL A 383 23.16 0.92 23.39
N GLN A 384 22.85 2.06 24.00
CA GLN A 384 22.23 3.20 23.33
C GLN A 384 23.11 3.80 22.22
N ASP A 385 24.40 4.03 22.53
CA ASP A 385 25.35 4.61 21.58
C ASP A 385 25.58 3.66 20.39
N ASP A 386 25.63 2.35 20.62
CA ASP A 386 25.76 1.37 19.56
C ASP A 386 24.52 1.33 18.65
N LEU A 387 23.31 1.27 19.23
CA LEU A 387 22.06 1.31 18.46
C LEU A 387 21.96 2.61 17.64
N HIS A 388 22.22 3.76 18.26
CA HIS A 388 22.20 5.05 17.57
C HIS A 388 23.19 5.07 16.39
N GLN A 389 24.44 4.67 16.61
CA GLN A 389 25.44 4.65 15.55
C GLN A 389 25.10 3.67 14.43
N HIS A 390 24.45 2.53 14.74
CA HIS A 390 23.97 1.60 13.73
C HIS A 390 22.89 2.26 12.87
N LEU A 391 21.82 2.76 13.49
CA LEU A 391 20.70 3.37 12.79
C LEU A 391 21.10 4.63 12.02
N ALA A 392 21.91 5.51 12.62
CA ALA A 392 22.39 6.72 11.95
C ALA A 392 23.36 6.42 10.79
N GLY A 393 24.02 5.26 10.80
CA GLY A 393 24.90 4.82 9.73
C GLY A 393 24.18 4.11 8.58
N THR A 394 22.96 3.59 8.81
CA THR A 394 22.19 2.83 7.81
C THR A 394 20.98 3.57 7.26
N LEU A 395 20.35 4.44 8.06
CA LEU A 395 19.21 5.27 7.66
C LEU A 395 19.67 6.59 7.03
N ILE A 396 18.72 7.31 6.42
CA ILE A 396 18.98 8.58 5.72
C ILE A 396 19.68 9.57 6.68
N PRO A 397 20.80 10.20 6.28
CA PRO A 397 21.52 11.12 7.14
C PRO A 397 20.63 12.25 7.68
N GLY A 398 20.77 12.55 8.97
CA GLY A 398 20.02 13.61 9.65
C GLY A 398 18.61 13.22 10.13
N THR A 399 18.14 12.02 9.78
CA THR A 399 16.82 11.52 10.23
C THR A 399 16.87 10.81 11.59
N VAL A 400 18.05 10.40 12.05
CA VAL A 400 18.26 9.76 13.36
C VAL A 400 18.93 10.73 14.31
N GLN A 401 18.36 10.90 15.49
CA GLN A 401 18.83 11.81 16.53
C GLN A 401 18.92 11.09 17.88
N ARG A 402 19.91 11.48 18.69
CA ARG A 402 20.11 10.98 20.06
C ARG A 402 19.69 12.06 21.06
N GLU A 403 19.13 11.65 22.20
CA GLU A 403 18.88 12.53 23.35
C GLU A 403 18.06 13.79 23.00
N LEU A 404 17.02 13.64 22.17
CA LEU A 404 16.15 14.75 21.83
C LEU A 404 15.32 15.17 23.07
N ILE A 405 15.48 16.43 23.48
CA ILE A 405 14.78 17.04 24.63
C ILE A 405 13.38 17.50 24.19
N ASP A 406 12.46 17.65 25.14
CA ASP A 406 11.08 18.12 24.95
C ASP A 406 10.18 17.20 24.12
N VAL A 407 10.46 15.90 24.14
CA VAL A 407 9.59 14.88 23.54
C VAL A 407 8.68 14.32 24.63
N ALA A 408 7.37 14.63 24.57
CA ALA A 408 6.38 14.23 25.59
C ALA A 408 6.80 14.56 27.04
N SER A 409 7.43 15.73 27.23
CA SER A 409 7.98 16.22 28.51
C SER A 409 9.18 15.42 29.06
N GLY A 410 9.87 14.65 28.20
CA GLY A 410 11.05 13.86 28.54
C GLY A 410 12.18 13.96 27.51
N ARG A 411 13.17 13.08 27.68
CA ARG A 411 14.33 12.91 26.77
C ARG A 411 14.26 11.50 26.19
N THR A 412 14.22 11.39 24.86
CA THR A 412 14.24 10.10 24.17
C THR A 412 15.66 9.59 23.99
N ASP A 413 15.83 8.27 24.02
CA ASP A 413 17.16 7.66 23.87
C ASP A 413 17.65 7.76 22.41
N VAL A 414 16.86 7.24 21.46
CA VAL A 414 17.09 7.37 20.01
C VAL A 414 15.77 7.67 19.31
N THR A 415 15.78 8.62 18.38
CA THR A 415 14.59 9.05 17.62
C THR A 415 14.86 8.99 16.13
N TYR A 416 13.94 8.40 15.38
CA TYR A 416 13.93 8.37 13.92
C TYR A 416 12.78 9.23 13.39
N THR A 417 13.12 10.24 12.58
CA THR A 417 12.20 11.19 11.95
C THR A 417 12.50 11.26 10.46
N PRO A 418 11.95 10.34 9.64
CA PRO A 418 12.14 10.35 8.19
C PRO A 418 11.61 11.63 7.53
N GLU A 419 10.52 12.17 8.06
CA GLU A 419 9.92 13.41 7.59
C GLU A 419 9.13 14.11 8.71
N PRO A 420 8.81 15.41 8.56
CA PRO A 420 8.00 16.12 9.54
C PRO A 420 6.66 15.42 9.82
N GLY A 421 6.36 15.20 11.10
CA GLY A 421 5.11 14.56 11.55
C GLY A 421 5.19 13.03 11.72
N SER A 422 6.16 12.35 11.11
CA SER A 422 6.37 10.91 11.29
C SER A 422 7.59 10.70 12.20
N ARG A 423 7.36 10.49 13.50
CA ARG A 423 8.41 10.31 14.51
C ARG A 423 8.25 8.98 15.22
N PHE A 424 9.30 8.16 15.17
CA PHE A 424 9.39 6.88 15.86
C PHE A 424 10.49 6.93 16.92
N VAL A 425 10.26 6.29 18.05
CA VAL A 425 11.17 6.31 19.19
C VAL A 425 11.65 4.90 19.51
N ALA A 426 12.96 4.78 19.70
CA ALA A 426 13.60 3.61 20.26
C ALA A 426 14.07 3.95 21.68
N GLU A 427 13.41 3.34 22.67
CA GLU A 427 13.78 3.42 24.07
C GLU A 427 14.80 2.33 24.39
N VAL A 428 15.86 2.66 25.12
CA VAL A 428 16.93 1.72 25.48
C VAL A 428 16.98 1.58 26.99
N LYS A 429 17.00 0.35 27.50
CA LYS A 429 17.08 0.07 28.93
C LYS A 429 18.15 -0.97 29.23
N ARG A 430 18.73 -0.93 30.43
CA ARG A 430 19.55 -2.01 30.98
C ARG A 430 18.84 -2.74 32.11
N ARG A 431 19.05 -4.05 32.20
CA ARG A 431 18.55 -4.88 33.29
C ARG A 431 19.58 -5.92 33.74
N ASP A 432 19.73 -6.09 35.04
CA ASP A 432 20.67 -7.03 35.70
C ASP A 432 19.99 -8.29 36.27
N THR A 433 18.66 -8.39 36.17
CA THR A 433 17.87 -9.51 36.66
C THR A 433 17.16 -10.21 35.52
N ARG A 434 17.06 -11.55 35.61
CA ARG A 434 16.41 -12.38 34.58
C ARG A 434 15.04 -11.83 34.20
N TRP A 435 14.83 -11.72 32.89
CA TRP A 435 13.62 -11.18 32.31
C TRP A 435 12.53 -12.23 32.09
N THR A 436 11.29 -11.76 32.13
CA THR A 436 10.10 -12.41 31.55
C THR A 436 9.32 -11.32 30.81
N ARG A 437 8.46 -11.69 29.87
CA ARG A 437 7.68 -10.71 29.08
C ARG A 437 6.87 -9.79 30.00
N GLU A 438 6.27 -10.35 31.06
CA GLU A 438 5.45 -9.61 32.03
C GLU A 438 6.29 -8.60 32.84
N ARG A 439 7.52 -8.98 33.23
CA ARG A 439 8.42 -8.09 33.98
C ARG A 439 8.92 -6.94 33.13
N ILE A 440 9.26 -7.21 31.86
CA ILE A 440 9.66 -6.19 30.89
C ILE A 440 8.50 -5.22 30.65
N GLN A 441 7.31 -5.75 30.38
CA GLN A 441 6.10 -4.95 30.21
C GLN A 441 5.85 -4.05 31.42
N LYS A 442 5.82 -4.62 32.63
CA LYS A 442 5.55 -3.85 33.86
C LYS A 442 6.59 -2.76 34.13
N SER A 443 7.86 -2.99 33.79
CA SER A 443 8.96 -2.09 34.14
C SER A 443 9.13 -0.93 33.15
N TYR A 444 8.89 -1.17 31.86
CA TYR A 444 9.36 -0.25 30.81
C TYR A 444 8.29 0.21 29.81
N ILE A 445 7.13 -0.47 29.72
CA ILE A 445 6.14 -0.14 28.68
C ILE A 445 5.59 1.28 28.81
N ALA A 446 5.41 1.77 30.04
CA ALA A 446 4.85 3.10 30.27
C ALA A 446 5.74 4.20 29.66
N GLN A 447 7.06 4.04 29.75
CA GLN A 447 8.04 4.96 29.20
C GLN A 447 8.08 4.87 27.67
N ALA A 448 8.22 3.65 27.12
CA ALA A 448 8.26 3.42 25.67
C ALA A 448 6.97 3.90 24.96
N ALA A 449 5.81 3.65 25.57
CA ALA A 449 4.52 4.06 25.01
C ALA A 449 4.22 5.56 25.17
N ASN A 450 4.87 6.28 26.08
CA ASN A 450 4.59 7.70 26.28
C ASN A 450 5.09 8.57 25.13
N TYR A 451 6.16 8.15 24.47
CA TYR A 451 6.77 8.91 23.39
C TYR A 451 6.03 8.81 22.06
N THR A 452 5.09 7.88 21.93
CA THR A 452 4.21 7.75 20.76
C THR A 452 2.87 8.50 20.94
N ALA A 453 2.73 9.34 21.97
CA ALA A 453 1.49 10.06 22.25
C ALA A 453 1.09 11.08 21.16
N THR A 454 2.06 11.60 20.38
CA THR A 454 1.84 12.67 19.39
C THR A 454 2.26 12.26 17.97
N GLY A 455 2.56 10.99 17.74
CA GLY A 455 3.01 10.45 16.45
C GLY A 455 2.34 9.09 16.18
N PRO A 456 2.79 8.36 15.15
CA PRO A 456 2.30 7.01 14.88
C PRO A 456 2.43 6.13 16.14
N PRO A 457 1.46 5.23 16.44
CA PRO A 457 1.44 4.46 17.68
C PRO A 457 2.42 3.26 17.66
N PHE A 458 3.58 3.43 17.01
CA PHE A 458 4.60 2.42 16.82
C PHE A 458 5.92 2.87 17.46
N GLY A 459 6.61 1.95 18.12
CA GLY A 459 7.88 2.24 18.77
C GLY A 459 8.70 0.99 19.02
N VAL A 460 9.93 1.19 19.49
CA VAL A 460 10.88 0.11 19.75
C VAL A 460 11.39 0.22 21.18
N LEU A 461 11.56 -0.91 21.85
CA LEU A 461 12.17 -1.02 23.17
C LEU A 461 13.32 -2.02 23.13
N LEU A 462 14.55 -1.55 23.28
CA LEU A 462 15.74 -2.39 23.41
C LEU A 462 16.10 -2.56 24.89
N VAL A 463 16.28 -3.80 25.35
CA VAL A 463 16.75 -4.06 26.71
C VAL A 463 18.06 -4.85 26.69
N GLY A 464 19.13 -4.25 27.19
CA GLY A 464 20.38 -4.95 27.50
C GLY A 464 20.21 -5.84 28.73
N ASP A 465 20.19 -7.15 28.53
CA ASP A 465 20.09 -8.17 29.57
C ASP A 465 21.49 -8.53 30.09
N ASP A 466 21.87 -7.90 31.21
CA ASP A 466 23.08 -8.15 32.00
C ASP A 466 22.81 -9.17 33.13
N SER A 467 21.74 -9.98 33.01
CA SER A 467 21.50 -11.04 33.99
C SER A 467 22.51 -12.19 33.86
N GLY A 468 22.60 -13.04 34.88
CA GLY A 468 23.56 -14.14 34.88
C GLY A 468 23.33 -15.17 33.76
N HIS A 469 24.21 -15.14 32.75
CA HIS A 469 24.21 -15.99 31.54
C HIS A 469 25.05 -17.28 31.67
N ALA A 470 25.37 -17.73 32.87
CA ALA A 470 26.22 -18.91 33.09
C ALA A 470 25.68 -20.20 32.45
N SER A 471 24.35 -20.28 32.27
CA SER A 471 23.63 -21.38 31.61
C SER A 471 23.34 -21.12 30.12
N GLY A 472 23.87 -20.04 29.55
CA GLY A 472 23.46 -19.52 28.24
C GLY A 472 22.26 -18.57 28.32
N TYR A 473 21.90 -18.01 27.16
CA TYR A 473 20.80 -17.07 26.95
C TYR A 473 19.76 -17.66 25.99
N ARG A 474 18.57 -17.04 25.91
CA ARG A 474 17.47 -17.51 25.05
C ARG A 474 17.75 -17.25 23.58
N SER A 475 16.99 -17.92 22.72
CA SER A 475 17.03 -17.68 21.28
C SER A 475 16.65 -16.22 20.95
N ILE A 476 17.09 -15.74 19.79
CA ILE A 476 16.71 -14.39 19.34
C ILE A 476 15.21 -14.30 19.06
N GLU A 477 14.58 -15.39 18.61
CA GLU A 477 13.14 -15.47 18.37
C GLU A 477 12.32 -15.36 19.66
N ASP A 478 12.79 -15.92 20.77
CA ASP A 478 12.13 -15.73 22.07
C ASP A 478 12.32 -14.32 22.64
N SER A 479 13.38 -13.65 22.19
CA SER A 479 13.88 -12.38 22.72
C SER A 479 13.32 -11.15 22.00
N VAL A 480 12.54 -11.34 20.93
CA VAL A 480 11.87 -10.26 20.20
C VAL A 480 10.38 -10.56 20.12
N TRP A 481 9.54 -9.57 20.45
CA TRP A 481 8.09 -9.70 20.37
C TRP A 481 7.41 -8.31 20.40
N ILE A 482 6.11 -8.26 20.13
CA ILE A 482 5.33 -7.02 20.18
C ILE A 482 4.51 -6.96 21.47
N ILE A 483 4.50 -5.80 22.12
CA ILE A 483 3.58 -5.49 23.22
C ILE A 483 2.49 -4.56 22.70
N HIS A 484 1.25 -4.96 22.93
CA HIS A 484 0.06 -4.15 22.70
C HIS A 484 -0.27 -3.36 23.97
N HIS A 485 -0.30 -2.02 23.88
CA HIS A 485 -0.58 -1.16 25.03
C HIS A 485 -1.59 -0.06 24.69
N ALA A 486 -2.75 -0.12 25.34
CA ALA A 486 -3.76 0.94 25.33
C ALA A 486 -4.00 1.45 26.76
N ARG A 487 -4.19 2.76 26.92
CA ARG A 487 -4.45 3.43 28.21
C ARG A 487 -5.94 3.56 28.49
N SER A 488 -6.77 3.40 27.48
CA SER A 488 -8.22 3.31 27.58
C SER A 488 -8.76 2.26 26.62
N ALA A 489 -10.01 1.83 26.84
CA ALA A 489 -10.68 0.86 25.96
C ALA A 489 -10.98 1.39 24.55
N THR A 490 -10.87 2.70 24.34
CA THR A 490 -11.18 3.37 23.07
C THR A 490 -9.93 3.85 22.33
N GLU A 491 -8.75 3.70 22.94
CA GLU A 491 -7.51 4.12 22.34
C GLU A 491 -6.98 3.05 21.37
N VAL A 492 -6.52 3.47 20.19
CA VAL A 492 -5.80 2.58 19.27
C VAL A 492 -4.57 2.04 20.02
N PRO A 493 -4.41 0.70 20.15
CA PRO A 493 -3.28 0.13 20.84
C PRO A 493 -1.96 0.58 20.24
N ARG A 494 -1.03 0.96 21.11
CA ARG A 494 0.36 1.17 20.73
C ARG A 494 1.05 -0.17 20.61
N LEU A 495 1.74 -0.38 19.50
CA LEU A 495 2.52 -1.57 19.25
C LEU A 495 4.00 -1.24 19.45
N ILE A 496 4.57 -1.80 20.50
CA ILE A 496 5.98 -1.60 20.85
C ILE A 496 6.73 -2.89 20.56
N VAL A 497 7.64 -2.85 19.59
CA VAL A 497 8.52 -3.98 19.28
C VAL A 497 9.62 -4.02 20.34
N VAL A 498 9.66 -5.08 21.13
CA VAL A 498 10.65 -5.31 22.16
C VAL A 498 11.74 -6.18 21.62
N GLY A 499 13.00 -5.84 21.89
CA GLY A 499 14.16 -6.70 21.66
C GLY A 499 15.02 -6.80 22.93
N ILE A 500 15.34 -8.03 23.34
CA ILE A 500 16.24 -8.29 24.46
C ILE A 500 17.61 -8.69 23.92
N LEU A 501 18.64 -7.93 24.26
CA LEU A 501 20.01 -8.18 23.85
C LEU A 501 20.84 -8.66 25.05
N PRO A 502 21.34 -9.91 25.07
CA PRO A 502 22.25 -10.36 26.10
C PRO A 502 23.58 -9.58 26.04
N ILE A 503 23.94 -8.94 27.15
CA ILE A 503 25.18 -8.20 27.34
C ILE A 503 25.98 -8.82 28.50
N GLY A 504 27.24 -8.42 28.71
CA GLY A 504 28.02 -8.97 29.82
C GLY A 504 28.31 -10.48 29.68
N ARG A 505 28.23 -11.03 28.47
CA ARG A 505 28.17 -12.49 28.27
C ARG A 505 29.49 -13.16 28.67
N PRO A 506 29.47 -14.27 29.40
CA PRO A 506 30.66 -15.08 29.62
C PRO A 506 31.15 -15.67 28.29
N THR A 507 32.45 -15.94 28.19
CA THR A 507 33.02 -16.65 27.04
C THR A 507 32.40 -18.05 26.92
N PRO A 508 32.23 -18.62 25.70
CA PRO A 508 31.61 -19.94 25.52
C PRO A 508 32.23 -21.07 26.36
N SER A 509 33.54 -21.02 26.58
CA SER A 509 34.28 -22.00 27.41
C SER A 509 33.91 -21.97 28.91
N ALA A 510 33.28 -20.88 29.38
CA ALA A 510 32.89 -20.68 30.77
C ALA A 510 31.44 -21.12 31.05
N LEU A 511 30.67 -21.50 30.03
CA LEU A 511 29.29 -21.95 30.18
C LEU A 511 29.20 -23.29 30.93
N ARG A 512 28.17 -23.43 31.77
CA ARG A 512 27.89 -24.64 32.56
C ARG A 512 26.43 -25.01 32.42
N MET A 513 26.16 -26.25 32.00
CA MET A 513 24.81 -26.80 32.09
C MET A 513 24.50 -27.13 33.55
N PRO A 514 23.30 -26.79 34.07
CA PRO A 514 22.87 -27.24 35.38
C PRO A 514 22.90 -28.77 35.40
N ARG A 515 23.51 -29.39 36.42
CA ARG A 515 23.39 -30.83 36.63
C ARG A 515 21.91 -31.15 36.84
N VAL A 516 21.33 -31.95 35.96
CA VAL A 516 20.01 -32.52 36.17
C VAL A 516 20.13 -33.47 37.36
N THR A 517 19.63 -33.06 38.52
CA THR A 517 19.37 -33.98 39.64
C THR A 517 18.20 -34.85 39.22
N THR A 518 18.48 -36.11 38.87
CA THR A 518 17.51 -37.19 38.69
C THR A 518 16.76 -37.50 39.97
#